data_AF-A0A7S2SWA8-F1
#
_entry.id   AF-A0A7S2SWA8-F1
#
_cell.length_a   1.000
_cell.length_b   1.000
_cell.length_c   1.000
_cell.angle_alpha   90.00
_cell.angle_beta   90.00
_cell.angle_gamma   90.00
#
_symmetry.space_group_name_H-M   'P 1'
#
loop_
_entity.id
_entity.type
_entity.pdbx_description
1 polymer ?
#
loop_
_entity_poly.entity_id
_entity_poly.type
_entity_poly.pdbx_seq_one_letter_code
_entity_poly.pdbx_strand_id
1 'polypeptide(L)'
;VSRCADPDAPPADVAENVLPILLEATPNGVLGDYFRSIPQARDADVLALYSTVIAKLPLGDGGSGSAVQHIMEALFQCTLEMIVGNFEDFPDIRLQFFQLLRSINQHSFGSLFSVPPEQQKLVVDSVAWAIRHTERNIAETGLDILYELLQNVERHPQMAQEFYRGFLLELIKEVFHVMTDRLHKNGFKMHSTLLRHMIHVVEMGQVTTPLFDLSAATPGMTNQAFLREHITGLLVSAFPHLTKAQVVLFVSGTKSQDPIHGHQGLFDVNMDLPTFKQLLRDFLVQIKEFAAEDNQDLYYEETQQTREQQLTSEHARRQAVPGILNPYEVPDDMADL
;
A
#
# COMPACT_ATOMS: atom_id res chain seq x y z
N VAL A 1 -23.96 -6.17 24.67
CA VAL A 1 -22.60 -5.81 25.18
C VAL A 1 -22.61 -4.31 25.40
N SER A 2 -22.63 -3.88 26.66
CA SER A 2 -22.57 -2.44 26.98
C SER A 2 -21.27 -1.90 26.41
N ARG A 3 -21.35 -0.88 25.56
CA ARG A 3 -20.16 -0.13 25.13
C ARG A 3 -19.45 0.35 26.39
N CYS A 4 -18.15 0.12 26.51
CA CYS A 4 -17.35 0.68 27.60
C CYS A 4 -17.65 2.18 27.69
N ALA A 5 -17.79 2.70 28.91
CA ALA A 5 -17.95 4.13 29.15
C ALA A 5 -16.81 4.92 28.51
N ASP A 6 -17.02 6.23 28.32
CA ASP A 6 -15.94 7.13 27.89
C ASP A 6 -14.71 6.93 28.80
N PRO A 7 -13.49 6.92 28.22
CA PRO A 7 -12.28 6.60 28.98
C PRO A 7 -12.12 7.57 30.16
N ASP A 8 -11.80 7.03 31.33
CA ASP A 8 -11.65 7.79 32.59
C ASP A 8 -10.54 8.87 32.52
N ALA A 9 -9.62 8.77 31.54
CA ALA A 9 -8.56 9.75 31.29
C ALA A 9 -8.48 10.11 29.79
N PRO A 10 -8.38 11.40 29.43
CA PRO A 10 -8.20 11.82 28.04
C PRO A 10 -6.81 11.43 27.51
N PRO A 11 -6.64 11.26 26.18
CA PRO A 11 -5.37 10.85 25.57
C PRO A 11 -4.16 11.73 25.91
N ALA A 12 -4.38 13.02 26.15
CA ALA A 12 -3.32 13.96 26.54
C ALA A 12 -2.74 13.60 27.92
N ASP A 13 -3.58 13.27 28.90
CA ASP A 13 -3.14 12.92 30.25
C ASP A 13 -2.37 11.60 30.26
N VAL A 14 -2.79 10.64 29.41
CA VAL A 14 -2.05 9.38 29.21
C VAL A 14 -0.69 9.66 28.56
N ALA A 15 -0.64 10.54 27.56
CA ALA A 15 0.62 10.93 26.93
C ALA A 15 1.57 11.64 27.90
N GLU A 16 1.07 12.46 28.81
CA GLU A 16 1.91 13.17 29.78
C GLU A 16 2.48 12.22 30.86
N ASN A 17 1.67 11.29 31.35
CA ASN A 17 2.01 10.50 32.54
C ASN A 17 2.54 9.09 32.24
N VAL A 18 2.09 8.46 31.15
CA VAL A 18 2.38 7.05 30.84
C VAL A 18 3.43 6.93 29.74
N LEU A 19 3.40 7.80 28.72
CA LEU A 19 4.34 7.73 27.61
C LEU A 19 5.81 7.77 28.05
N PRO A 20 6.24 8.61 29.03
CA PRO A 20 7.64 8.60 29.47
C PRO A 20 8.11 7.25 30.00
N ILE A 21 7.21 6.51 30.67
CA ILE A 21 7.49 5.16 31.20
C ILE A 21 7.60 4.16 30.04
N LEU A 22 6.70 4.27 29.06
CA LEU A 22 6.73 3.41 27.87
C LEU A 22 7.93 3.70 26.96
N LEU A 23 8.47 4.91 26.94
CA LEU A 23 9.65 5.28 26.15
C LEU A 23 10.97 5.01 26.88
N GLU A 24 10.94 4.44 28.09
CA GLU A 24 12.15 4.18 28.85
C GLU A 24 13.05 3.14 28.12
N ALA A 25 14.21 3.60 27.66
CA ALA A 25 15.18 2.76 26.93
C ALA A 25 16.11 1.94 27.86
N THR A 26 15.81 1.89 29.16
CA THR A 26 16.57 1.07 30.12
C THR A 26 16.22 -0.40 29.96
N PRO A 27 17.06 -1.34 30.42
CA PRO A 27 16.73 -2.77 30.39
C PRO A 27 15.46 -3.15 31.17
N ASN A 28 14.96 -2.27 32.04
CA ASN A 28 13.72 -2.49 32.78
C ASN A 28 12.49 -1.91 32.06
N GLY A 29 12.71 -1.09 31.04
CA GLY A 29 11.66 -0.52 30.20
C GLY A 29 11.33 -1.44 29.01
N VAL A 30 10.09 -1.38 28.53
CA VAL A 30 9.57 -2.28 27.49
C VAL A 30 10.38 -2.19 26.19
N LEU A 31 10.74 -0.97 25.73
CA LEU A 31 11.57 -0.79 24.54
C LEU A 31 12.98 -1.37 24.71
N GLY A 32 13.62 -1.07 25.85
CA GLY A 32 14.99 -1.49 26.12
C GLY A 32 15.11 -3.00 26.28
N ASP A 33 14.13 -3.64 26.92
CA ASP A 33 14.05 -5.09 27.07
C ASP A 33 13.85 -5.80 25.72
N TYR A 34 12.90 -5.34 24.90
CA TYR A 34 12.66 -5.90 23.58
C TYR A 34 13.90 -5.82 22.67
N PHE A 35 14.55 -4.65 22.62
CA PHE A 35 15.73 -4.43 21.79
C PHE A 35 16.88 -5.38 22.17
N ARG A 36 17.15 -5.55 23.46
CA ARG A 36 18.26 -6.36 23.99
C ARG A 36 17.96 -7.85 24.04
N SER A 37 16.69 -8.23 24.01
CA SER A 37 16.26 -9.62 23.99
C SER A 37 16.70 -10.34 22.73
N ILE A 38 16.97 -11.63 22.87
CA ILE A 38 17.21 -12.53 21.73
C ILE A 38 15.91 -12.68 20.91
N PRO A 39 15.97 -13.02 19.62
CA PRO A 39 14.79 -13.12 18.76
C PRO A 39 13.65 -13.96 19.34
N GLN A 40 13.96 -15.07 20.01
CA GLN A 40 12.96 -15.98 20.58
C GLN A 40 12.27 -15.45 21.84
N ALA A 41 12.81 -14.41 22.47
CA ALA A 41 12.27 -13.79 23.68
C ALA A 41 11.50 -12.50 23.39
N ARG A 42 11.52 -12.02 22.14
CA ARG A 42 10.78 -10.82 21.72
C ARG A 42 9.30 -11.15 21.54
N ASP A 43 8.46 -10.37 22.20
CA ASP A 43 7.00 -10.56 22.17
C ASP A 43 6.33 -9.63 21.15
N ALA A 44 5.45 -10.19 20.31
CA ALA A 44 4.72 -9.44 19.30
C ALA A 44 3.75 -8.41 19.91
N ASP A 45 3.28 -8.63 21.14
CA ASP A 45 2.41 -7.69 21.84
C ASP A 45 3.11 -6.36 22.14
N VAL A 46 4.44 -6.33 22.17
CA VAL A 46 5.21 -5.07 22.26
C VAL A 46 4.98 -4.22 21.01
N LEU A 47 5.06 -4.81 19.82
CA LEU A 47 4.80 -4.11 18.56
C LEU A 47 3.33 -3.64 18.48
N ALA A 48 2.39 -4.47 18.93
CA ALA A 48 0.96 -4.12 19.01
C ALA A 48 0.70 -2.95 19.98
N LEU A 49 1.36 -2.94 21.13
CA LEU A 49 1.32 -1.86 22.11
C LEU A 49 1.77 -0.54 21.48
N TYR A 50 2.94 -0.51 20.84
CA TYR A 50 3.43 0.74 20.25
C TYR A 50 2.64 1.17 19.02
N SER A 51 2.05 0.23 18.28
CA SER A 51 1.07 0.56 17.23
C SER A 51 -0.11 1.33 17.82
N THR A 52 -0.65 0.85 18.95
CA THR A 52 -1.77 1.48 19.67
C THR A 52 -1.39 2.83 20.26
N VAL A 53 -0.21 2.94 20.88
CA VAL A 53 0.32 4.20 21.42
C VAL A 53 0.37 5.27 20.33
N ILE A 54 0.91 4.93 19.16
CA ILE A 54 1.05 5.86 18.03
C ILE A 54 -0.31 6.26 17.46
N ALA A 55 -1.26 5.32 17.38
CA ALA A 55 -2.59 5.59 16.84
C ALA A 55 -3.51 6.39 17.78
N LYS A 56 -3.26 6.34 19.10
CA LYS A 56 -4.20 6.87 20.10
C LYS A 56 -3.68 8.07 20.87
N LEU A 57 -2.37 8.23 21.04
CA LEU A 57 -1.82 9.33 21.83
C LEU A 57 -1.43 10.52 20.95
N PRO A 58 -1.62 11.76 21.42
CA PRO A 58 -1.18 12.95 20.71
C PRO A 58 0.36 13.07 20.81
N LEU A 59 1.07 12.46 19.86
CA LEU A 59 2.54 12.48 19.78
C LEU A 59 3.09 13.70 19.01
N GLY A 60 2.34 14.80 18.92
CA GLY A 60 2.51 15.88 17.93
C GLY A 60 3.90 16.52 17.77
N ASP A 61 4.08 17.20 16.63
CA ASP A 61 5.32 17.76 16.07
C ASP A 61 6.04 18.84 16.92
N GLY A 62 5.52 19.22 18.09
CA GLY A 62 6.02 20.33 18.91
C GLY A 62 7.03 19.96 20.01
N GLY A 63 7.40 18.69 20.14
CA GLY A 63 8.33 18.21 21.17
C GLY A 63 8.49 16.68 21.21
N SER A 64 7.58 15.96 20.55
CA SER A 64 7.53 14.49 20.51
C SER A 64 7.89 13.89 19.14
N GLY A 65 8.48 14.69 18.23
CA GLY A 65 9.21 14.15 17.07
C GLY A 65 10.33 13.15 17.47
N SER A 66 10.71 13.13 18.75
CA SER A 66 11.60 12.16 19.37
C SER A 66 10.93 10.82 19.74
N ALA A 67 9.64 10.79 20.08
CA ALA A 67 9.00 9.59 20.63
C ALA A 67 8.88 8.46 19.59
N VAL A 68 8.33 8.78 18.41
CA VAL A 68 8.21 7.83 17.30
C VAL A 68 9.58 7.40 16.79
N GLN A 69 10.55 8.33 16.77
CA GLN A 69 11.94 8.02 16.42
C GLN A 69 12.58 7.04 17.41
N HIS A 70 12.42 7.24 18.73
CA HIS A 70 12.92 6.31 19.74
C HIS A 70 12.26 4.93 19.62
N ILE A 71 10.95 4.87 19.34
CA ILE A 71 10.24 3.61 19.10
C ILE A 71 10.84 2.89 17.88
N MET A 72 11.06 3.63 16.78
CA MET A 72 11.67 3.10 15.56
C MET A 72 13.09 2.58 15.81
N GLU A 73 13.93 3.33 16.52
CA GLU A 73 15.29 2.93 16.88
C GLU A 73 15.33 1.62 17.68
N ALA A 74 14.40 1.45 18.63
CA ALA A 74 14.34 0.27 19.48
C ALA A 74 13.72 -0.95 18.80
N LEU A 75 12.71 -0.76 17.94
CA LEU A 75 11.89 -1.86 17.43
C LEU A 75 12.14 -2.19 15.96
N PHE A 76 12.49 -1.23 15.11
CA PHE A 76 12.39 -1.41 13.67
C PHE A 76 13.43 -2.40 13.12
N GLN A 77 14.72 -2.05 13.20
CA GLN A 77 15.78 -2.85 12.59
C GLN A 77 15.92 -4.23 13.23
N CYS A 78 15.89 -4.28 14.57
CA CYS A 78 16.07 -5.54 15.28
C CYS A 78 14.93 -6.54 14.98
N THR A 79 13.72 -6.05 14.71
CA THR A 79 12.57 -6.88 14.28
C THR A 79 12.67 -7.23 12.80
N LEU A 80 13.09 -6.29 11.95
CA LEU A 80 13.26 -6.54 10.52
C LEU A 80 14.21 -7.73 10.29
N GLU A 81 15.34 -7.76 11.00
CA GLU A 81 16.33 -8.86 10.95
C GLU A 81 15.74 -10.23 11.30
N MET A 82 14.65 -10.29 12.09
CA MET A 82 13.96 -11.54 12.41
C MET A 82 13.07 -12.03 11.27
N ILE A 83 12.43 -11.11 10.54
CA ILE A 83 11.35 -11.46 9.61
C ILE A 83 11.79 -11.56 8.15
N VAL A 84 12.94 -10.99 7.78
CA VAL A 84 13.44 -10.99 6.38
C VAL A 84 14.19 -12.26 5.99
N GLY A 85 14.58 -13.09 6.96
CA GLY A 85 15.37 -14.31 6.70
C GLY A 85 14.59 -15.38 5.92
N ASN A 86 13.28 -15.48 6.14
CA ASN A 86 12.37 -16.37 5.41
C ASN A 86 10.90 -15.91 5.61
N PHE A 87 9.96 -16.58 4.93
CA PHE A 87 8.53 -16.25 4.96
C PHE A 87 7.73 -16.99 6.05
N GLU A 88 8.36 -17.83 6.88
CA GLU A 88 7.67 -18.76 7.78
C GLU A 88 7.87 -18.41 9.26
N ASP A 89 9.08 -18.03 9.65
CA ASP A 89 9.43 -17.77 11.05
C ASP A 89 8.75 -16.51 11.60
N PHE A 90 8.48 -16.50 12.91
CA PHE A 90 7.90 -15.37 13.64
C PHE A 90 6.66 -14.72 12.98
N PRO A 91 5.60 -15.51 12.66
CA PRO A 91 4.42 -14.99 11.94
C PRO A 91 3.70 -13.86 12.70
N ASP A 92 3.58 -13.96 14.02
CA ASP A 92 2.92 -12.95 14.84
C ASP A 92 3.72 -11.64 14.90
N ILE A 93 5.05 -11.74 15.06
CA ILE A 93 5.97 -10.60 15.00
C ILE A 93 5.87 -9.90 13.65
N ARG A 94 5.85 -10.67 12.55
CA ARG A 94 5.74 -10.15 11.19
C ARG A 94 4.45 -9.37 10.99
N LEU A 95 3.32 -9.93 11.42
CA LEU A 95 2.04 -9.24 11.35
C LEU A 95 2.08 -7.92 12.12
N GLN A 96 2.53 -7.95 13.38
CA GLN A 96 2.54 -6.75 14.22
C GLN A 96 3.59 -5.72 13.79
N PHE A 97 4.69 -6.14 13.17
CA PHE A 97 5.66 -5.23 12.55
C PHE A 97 5.03 -4.40 11.44
N PHE A 98 4.27 -5.03 10.54
CA PHE A 98 3.59 -4.29 9.47
C PHE A 98 2.42 -3.45 10.00
N GLN A 99 1.73 -3.87 11.06
CA GLN A 99 0.73 -3.03 11.73
C GLN A 99 1.38 -1.79 12.39
N LEU A 100 2.55 -1.95 13.02
CA LEU A 100 3.33 -0.83 13.56
C LEU A 100 3.74 0.13 12.45
N LEU A 101 4.29 -0.39 11.35
CA LEU A 101 4.70 0.43 10.21
C LEU A 101 3.51 1.18 9.60
N ARG A 102 2.35 0.51 9.45
CA ARG A 102 1.11 1.14 8.97
C ARG A 102 0.66 2.27 9.92
N SER A 103 0.65 2.02 11.23
CA SER A 103 0.28 3.01 12.25
C SER A 103 1.17 4.26 12.18
N ILE A 104 2.49 4.07 12.08
CA ILE A 104 3.44 5.17 11.92
C ILE A 104 3.15 5.97 10.66
N ASN A 105 2.92 5.29 9.53
CA ASN A 105 2.59 5.95 8.28
C ASN A 105 1.29 6.78 8.39
N GLN A 106 0.25 6.25 9.04
CA GLN A 106 -1.04 6.92 9.18
C GLN A 106 -1.04 8.10 10.15
N HIS A 107 -0.29 8.00 11.25
CA HIS A 107 -0.39 8.93 12.37
C HIS A 107 0.85 9.79 12.60
N SER A 108 1.99 9.43 12.00
CA SER A 108 3.28 10.09 12.24
C SER A 108 4.19 10.04 11.01
N PHE A 109 3.62 10.27 9.82
CA PHE A 109 4.36 10.24 8.54
C PHE A 109 5.62 11.11 8.52
N GLY A 110 5.56 12.31 9.11
CA GLY A 110 6.72 13.20 9.20
C GLY A 110 7.91 12.54 9.89
N SER A 111 7.67 11.74 10.94
CA SER A 111 8.72 10.99 11.64
C SER A 111 9.34 9.89 10.78
N LEU A 112 8.56 9.26 9.89
CA LEU A 112 9.00 8.15 9.03
C LEU A 112 10.12 8.57 8.05
N PHE A 113 10.12 9.84 7.63
CA PHE A 113 11.13 10.41 6.71
C PHE A 113 12.01 11.48 7.37
N SER A 114 11.88 11.70 8.67
CA SER A 114 12.84 12.51 9.45
C SER A 114 14.05 11.69 9.95
N VAL A 115 14.13 10.41 9.56
CA VAL A 115 15.23 9.50 9.87
C VAL A 115 16.33 9.55 8.78
N PRO A 116 17.56 9.06 9.06
CA PRO A 116 18.62 9.00 8.06
C PRO A 116 18.21 8.24 6.78
N PRO A 117 18.77 8.58 5.60
CA PRO A 117 18.38 7.96 4.32
C PRO A 117 18.46 6.43 4.29
N GLU A 118 19.41 5.83 5.02
CA GLU A 118 19.54 4.39 5.15
C GLU A 118 18.30 3.75 5.81
N GLN A 119 17.76 4.38 6.86
CA GLN A 119 16.55 3.90 7.52
C GLN A 119 15.30 4.13 6.67
N GLN A 120 15.23 5.24 5.92
CA GLN A 120 14.15 5.46 4.95
C GLN A 120 14.13 4.36 3.89
N LYS A 121 15.30 3.95 3.40
CA LYS A 121 15.41 2.83 2.46
C LYS A 121 14.91 1.53 3.10
N LEU A 122 15.27 1.24 4.34
CA LEU A 122 14.78 0.03 5.03
C LEU A 122 13.25 0.02 5.16
N VAL A 123 12.63 1.17 5.42
CA VAL A 123 11.16 1.31 5.42
C VAL A 123 10.58 0.91 4.06
N VAL A 124 11.07 1.50 2.98
CA VAL A 124 10.56 1.22 1.63
C VAL A 124 10.83 -0.23 1.21
N ASP A 125 12.01 -0.75 1.49
CA ASP A 125 12.38 -2.15 1.24
C ASP A 125 11.47 -3.11 2.02
N SER A 126 11.10 -2.78 3.25
CA SER A 126 10.19 -3.60 4.07
C SER A 126 8.80 -3.67 3.45
N VAL A 127 8.29 -2.55 2.92
CA VAL A 127 7.01 -2.50 2.19
C VAL A 127 7.10 -3.30 0.89
N ALA A 128 8.18 -3.14 0.12
CA ALA A 128 8.42 -3.91 -1.11
C ALA A 128 8.59 -5.42 -0.84
N TRP A 129 9.09 -5.80 0.34
CA TRP A 129 9.15 -7.18 0.78
C TRP A 129 7.75 -7.70 1.16
N ALA A 130 6.96 -6.90 1.88
CA ALA A 130 5.59 -7.26 2.27
C ALA A 130 4.70 -7.58 1.07
N ILE A 131 4.72 -6.75 0.03
CA ILE A 131 3.88 -6.97 -1.17
C ILE A 131 4.26 -8.24 -1.94
N ARG A 132 5.48 -8.77 -1.75
CA ARG A 132 5.97 -10.04 -2.33
C ARG A 132 5.67 -11.26 -1.46
N HIS A 133 5.09 -11.06 -0.27
CA HIS A 133 4.90 -12.15 0.68
C HIS A 133 3.97 -13.24 0.12
N THR A 134 4.21 -14.49 0.49
CA THR A 134 3.38 -15.65 0.10
C THR A 134 2.05 -15.69 0.86
N GLU A 135 2.08 -15.41 2.17
CA GLU A 135 0.88 -15.15 2.96
C GLU A 135 0.09 -13.94 2.47
N ARG A 136 -1.15 -14.20 2.04
CA ARG A 136 -2.07 -13.22 1.47
C ARG A 136 -2.29 -12.01 2.37
N ASN A 137 -2.52 -12.22 3.66
CA ASN A 137 -2.83 -11.13 4.60
C ASN A 137 -1.67 -10.13 4.72
N ILE A 138 -0.43 -10.62 4.65
CA ILE A 138 0.76 -9.76 4.73
C ILE A 138 0.94 -9.02 3.41
N ALA A 139 0.76 -9.69 2.27
CA ALA A 139 0.80 -9.05 0.95
C ALA A 139 -0.26 -7.94 0.82
N GLU A 140 -1.50 -8.21 1.20
CA GLU A 140 -2.59 -7.23 1.20
C GLU A 140 -2.29 -6.05 2.14
N THR A 141 -1.79 -6.32 3.35
CA THR A 141 -1.37 -5.26 4.29
C THR A 141 -0.23 -4.42 3.71
N GLY A 142 0.74 -5.04 3.01
CA GLY A 142 1.82 -4.34 2.33
C GLY A 142 1.32 -3.40 1.23
N LEU A 143 0.31 -3.83 0.46
CA LEU A 143 -0.29 -3.02 -0.61
C LEU A 143 -1.04 -1.81 -0.04
N ASP A 144 -1.76 -2.00 1.06
CA ASP A 144 -2.42 -0.93 1.80
C ASP A 144 -1.39 0.10 2.32
N ILE A 145 -0.33 -0.37 2.98
CA ILE A 145 0.74 0.50 3.50
C ILE A 145 1.35 1.31 2.36
N LEU A 146 1.68 0.67 1.24
CA LEU A 146 2.26 1.36 0.09
C LEU A 146 1.32 2.43 -0.48
N TYR A 147 0.03 2.15 -0.56
CA TYR A 147 -0.94 3.12 -1.07
C TYR A 147 -1.06 4.33 -0.14
N GLU A 148 -1.19 4.09 1.17
CA GLU A 148 -1.22 5.14 2.19
C GLU A 148 0.08 5.97 2.19
N LEU A 149 1.23 5.30 2.01
CA LEU A 149 2.54 5.94 1.92
C LEU A 149 2.59 6.92 0.75
N LEU A 150 2.16 6.49 -0.44
CA LEU A 150 2.13 7.34 -1.63
C LEU A 150 1.18 8.53 -1.47
N GLN A 151 -0.01 8.32 -0.87
CA GLN A 151 -0.93 9.41 -0.55
C GLN A 151 -0.32 10.43 0.41
N ASN A 152 0.42 9.96 1.41
CA ASN A 152 1.10 10.84 2.36
C ASN A 152 2.25 11.59 1.70
N VAL A 153 3.05 10.94 0.85
CA VAL A 153 4.09 11.60 0.03
C VAL A 153 3.49 12.75 -0.79
N GLU A 154 2.35 12.53 -1.47
CA GLU A 154 1.66 13.58 -2.23
C GLU A 154 1.23 14.77 -1.36
N ARG A 155 0.77 14.50 -0.12
CA ARG A 155 0.37 15.53 0.85
C ARG A 155 1.55 16.29 1.48
N HIS A 156 2.79 15.84 1.30
CA HIS A 156 3.99 16.47 1.86
C HIS A 156 5.00 16.86 0.77
N PRO A 157 4.74 17.93 0.00
CA PRO A 157 5.55 18.33 -1.16
C PRO A 157 7.04 18.55 -0.87
N GLN A 158 7.38 18.92 0.38
CA GLN A 158 8.75 19.20 0.80
C GLN A 158 9.66 17.95 0.74
N MET A 159 9.11 16.77 1.02
CA MET A 159 9.82 15.49 0.98
C MET A 159 9.48 14.65 -0.26
N ALA A 160 8.41 15.00 -0.97
CA ALA A 160 7.92 14.23 -2.10
C ALA A 160 8.95 14.03 -3.21
N GLN A 161 9.69 15.08 -3.57
CA GLN A 161 10.65 14.99 -4.68
C GLN A 161 11.85 14.10 -4.34
N GLU A 162 12.33 14.12 -3.09
CA GLU A 162 13.41 13.22 -2.67
C GLU A 162 12.93 11.77 -2.67
N PHE A 163 11.70 11.52 -2.17
CA PHE A 163 11.07 10.21 -2.25
C PHE A 163 10.93 9.71 -3.69
N TYR A 164 10.42 10.56 -4.61
CA TYR A 164 10.24 10.16 -6.00
C TYR A 164 11.58 9.84 -6.68
N ARG A 165 12.61 10.63 -6.41
CA ARG A 165 13.97 10.40 -6.94
C ARG A 165 14.55 9.07 -6.42
N GLY A 166 14.36 8.77 -5.15
CA GLY A 166 14.96 7.60 -4.50
C GLY A 166 14.23 6.29 -4.76
N PHE A 167 12.89 6.32 -4.86
CA PHE A 167 12.09 5.10 -4.69
C PHE A 167 11.05 4.85 -5.79
N LEU A 168 10.60 5.86 -6.55
CA LEU A 168 9.44 5.72 -7.44
C LEU A 168 9.63 4.64 -8.51
N LEU A 169 10.78 4.63 -9.21
CA LEU A 169 11.04 3.66 -10.27
C LEU A 169 11.10 2.23 -9.73
N GLU A 170 11.74 2.03 -8.59
CA GLU A 170 11.83 0.71 -7.98
C GLU A 170 10.45 0.24 -7.50
N LEU A 171 9.64 1.10 -6.89
CA LEU A 171 8.27 0.77 -6.51
C LEU A 171 7.39 0.40 -7.72
N ILE A 172 7.49 1.12 -8.83
CA ILE A 172 6.79 0.76 -10.08
C ILE A 172 7.21 -0.64 -10.54
N LYS A 173 8.52 -0.91 -10.58
CA LYS A 173 9.07 -2.20 -10.97
C LYS A 173 8.60 -3.33 -10.05
N GLU A 174 8.60 -3.11 -8.74
CA GLU A 174 8.16 -4.09 -7.76
C GLU A 174 6.67 -4.41 -7.88
N VAL A 175 5.81 -3.39 -8.07
CA VAL A 175 4.38 -3.64 -8.29
C VAL A 175 4.13 -4.37 -9.62
N PHE A 176 4.87 -4.06 -10.68
CA PHE A 176 4.79 -4.85 -11.92
C PHE A 176 5.20 -6.30 -11.68
N HIS A 177 6.33 -6.52 -11.01
CA HIS A 177 6.85 -7.85 -10.72
C HIS A 177 5.82 -8.71 -9.99
N VAL A 178 5.26 -8.21 -8.90
CA VAL A 178 4.22 -8.90 -8.11
C VAL A 178 2.94 -9.12 -8.91
N MET A 179 2.47 -8.12 -9.65
CA MET A 179 1.24 -8.24 -10.45
C MET A 179 1.35 -9.31 -11.55
N THR A 180 2.57 -9.54 -12.04
CA THR A 180 2.87 -10.57 -13.04
C THR A 180 3.26 -11.92 -12.42
N ASP A 181 3.21 -12.04 -11.10
CA ASP A 181 3.37 -13.31 -10.38
C ASP A 181 2.01 -14.04 -10.29
N ARG A 182 2.06 -15.36 -10.36
CA ARG A 182 0.88 -16.25 -10.26
C ARG A 182 0.34 -16.36 -8.83
N LEU A 183 1.16 -16.09 -7.81
CA LEU A 183 0.79 -16.19 -6.40
C LEU A 183 -0.04 -14.98 -5.93
N HIS A 184 0.07 -13.84 -6.61
CA HIS A 184 -0.47 -12.56 -6.12
C HIS A 184 -1.71 -12.07 -6.86
N LYS A 185 -2.41 -12.94 -7.62
CA LYS A 185 -3.62 -12.57 -8.38
C LYS A 185 -4.70 -11.87 -7.54
N ASN A 186 -4.83 -12.25 -6.26
CA ASN A 186 -5.78 -11.64 -5.32
C ASN A 186 -5.53 -10.14 -5.08
N GLY A 187 -4.28 -9.68 -5.22
CA GLY A 187 -3.88 -8.28 -5.05
C GLY A 187 -4.13 -7.40 -6.28
N PHE A 188 -4.64 -7.96 -7.40
CA PHE A 188 -4.71 -7.30 -8.70
C PHE A 188 -5.35 -5.91 -8.68
N LYS A 189 -6.43 -5.73 -7.92
CA LYS A 189 -7.07 -4.42 -7.72
C LYS A 189 -6.08 -3.38 -7.19
N MET A 190 -5.36 -3.72 -6.13
CA MET A 190 -4.42 -2.80 -5.48
C MET A 190 -3.16 -2.61 -6.32
N HIS A 191 -2.65 -3.64 -6.99
CA HIS A 191 -1.56 -3.47 -7.96
C HIS A 191 -1.92 -2.47 -9.06
N SER A 192 -3.13 -2.61 -9.63
CA SER A 192 -3.65 -1.70 -10.65
C SER A 192 -3.81 -0.27 -10.11
N THR A 193 -4.32 -0.13 -8.89
CA THR A 193 -4.51 1.17 -8.22
C THR A 193 -3.18 1.88 -8.00
N LEU A 194 -2.16 1.15 -7.52
CA LEU A 194 -0.82 1.65 -7.26
C LEU A 194 -0.09 2.06 -8.56
N LEU A 195 -0.10 1.20 -9.59
CA LEU A 195 0.50 1.53 -10.88
C LEU A 195 -0.14 2.77 -11.49
N ARG A 196 -1.47 2.82 -11.53
CA ARG A 196 -2.20 3.99 -12.03
C ARG A 196 -1.80 5.26 -11.28
N HIS A 197 -1.79 5.22 -9.95
CA HIS A 197 -1.41 6.36 -9.13
C HIS A 197 0.02 6.84 -9.43
N MET A 198 1.01 5.94 -9.37
CA MET A 198 2.43 6.30 -9.60
C MET A 198 2.69 6.83 -11.01
N ILE A 199 2.06 6.23 -12.04
CA ILE A 199 2.20 6.69 -13.43
C ILE A 199 1.54 8.05 -13.62
N HIS A 200 0.33 8.25 -13.08
CA HIS A 200 -0.40 9.50 -13.22
C HIS A 200 0.31 10.65 -12.51
N VAL A 201 0.93 10.42 -11.35
CA VAL A 201 1.73 11.42 -10.63
C VAL A 201 2.86 11.98 -11.51
N VAL A 202 3.52 11.12 -12.29
CA VAL A 202 4.54 11.55 -13.26
C VAL A 202 3.90 12.26 -14.46
N GLU A 203 2.83 11.69 -15.00
CA GLU A 203 2.20 12.21 -16.21
C GLU A 203 1.52 13.58 -16.02
N MET A 204 0.96 13.83 -14.84
CA MET A 204 0.41 15.13 -14.44
C MET A 204 1.49 16.16 -14.10
N GLY A 205 2.77 15.80 -14.16
CA GLY A 205 3.89 16.72 -13.91
C GLY A 205 4.13 17.04 -12.44
N GLN A 206 3.62 16.22 -11.50
CA GLN A 206 3.86 16.40 -10.07
C GLN A 206 5.30 15.98 -9.68
N VAL A 207 5.96 15.13 -10.48
CA VAL A 207 7.37 14.78 -10.31
C VAL A 207 8.24 15.76 -11.10
N THR A 208 8.91 16.65 -10.38
CA THR A 208 9.74 17.72 -10.96
C THR A 208 11.24 17.43 -10.86
N THR A 209 11.64 16.56 -9.92
CA THR A 209 13.01 16.02 -9.89
C THR A 209 13.25 15.09 -11.09
N PRO A 210 14.45 15.09 -11.71
CA PRO A 210 14.76 14.14 -12.78
C PRO A 210 14.75 12.70 -12.25
N LEU A 211 13.98 11.83 -12.91
CA LEU A 211 13.95 10.38 -12.64
C LEU A 211 15.11 9.62 -13.32
N PHE A 212 15.95 10.32 -14.06
CA PHE A 212 17.01 9.77 -14.88
C PHE A 212 18.33 10.46 -14.59
N ASP A 213 19.43 9.81 -14.97
CA ASP A 213 20.74 10.43 -14.93
C ASP A 213 20.85 11.52 -16.00
N LEU A 214 20.97 12.78 -15.54
CA LEU A 214 21.11 13.95 -16.40
C LEU A 214 22.37 13.88 -17.29
N SER A 215 23.41 13.17 -16.87
CA SER A 215 24.67 13.07 -17.62
C SER A 215 24.58 12.16 -18.85
N ALA A 216 23.66 11.18 -18.82
CA ALA A 216 23.45 10.20 -19.87
C ALA A 216 22.19 10.47 -20.72
N ALA A 217 21.38 11.46 -20.36
CA ALA A 217 20.09 11.72 -20.99
C ALA A 217 20.21 12.48 -22.32
N THR A 218 19.28 12.19 -23.23
CA THR A 218 19.14 12.95 -24.48
C THR A 218 18.64 14.38 -24.21
N PRO A 219 19.08 15.38 -25.00
CA PRO A 219 18.60 16.75 -24.85
C PRO A 219 17.08 16.85 -24.96
N GLY A 220 16.43 17.49 -23.99
CA GLY A 220 14.98 17.64 -23.94
C GLY A 220 14.20 16.45 -23.36
N MET A 221 14.89 15.45 -22.78
CA MET A 221 14.23 14.35 -22.06
C MET A 221 13.35 14.89 -20.92
N THR A 222 12.11 14.44 -20.86
CA THR A 222 11.17 14.73 -19.76
C THR A 222 10.95 13.49 -18.91
N ASN A 223 10.49 13.64 -17.67
CA ASN A 223 10.14 12.50 -16.81
C ASN A 223 9.07 11.61 -17.46
N GLN A 224 8.11 12.21 -18.16
CA GLN A 224 7.04 11.51 -18.89
C GLN A 224 7.59 10.67 -20.04
N ALA A 225 8.51 11.22 -20.83
CA ALA A 225 9.14 10.50 -21.94
C ALA A 225 10.05 9.38 -21.42
N PHE A 226 10.87 9.69 -20.41
CA PHE A 226 11.76 8.72 -19.77
C PHE A 226 10.99 7.55 -19.16
N LEU A 227 9.93 7.81 -18.38
CA LEU A 227 9.18 6.74 -17.72
C LEU A 227 8.52 5.79 -18.72
N ARG A 228 8.01 6.30 -19.86
CA ARG A 228 7.49 5.47 -20.95
C ARG A 228 8.55 4.57 -21.55
N GLU A 229 9.73 5.12 -21.84
CA GLU A 229 10.86 4.35 -22.37
C GLU A 229 11.33 3.30 -21.37
N HIS A 230 11.44 3.68 -20.09
CA HIS A 230 11.86 2.80 -19.00
C HIS A 230 10.91 1.62 -18.81
N ILE A 231 9.59 1.87 -18.70
CA ILE A 231 8.58 0.80 -18.58
C ILE A 231 8.56 -0.08 -19.84
N THR A 232 8.67 0.51 -21.03
CA THR A 232 8.75 -0.26 -22.28
C THR A 232 9.96 -1.21 -22.27
N GLY A 233 11.14 -0.71 -21.89
CA GLY A 233 12.37 -1.51 -21.78
C GLY A 233 12.25 -2.63 -20.74
N LEU A 234 11.67 -2.32 -19.58
CA LEU A 234 11.41 -3.28 -18.51
C LEU A 234 10.53 -4.43 -19.00
N LEU A 235 9.39 -4.13 -19.62
CA LEU A 235 8.44 -5.14 -20.07
C LEU A 235 8.96 -5.98 -21.24
N VAL A 236 9.70 -5.37 -22.18
CA VAL A 236 10.38 -6.12 -23.27
C VAL A 236 11.41 -7.09 -22.71
N SER A 237 12.16 -6.67 -21.69
CA SER A 237 13.17 -7.51 -21.03
C SER A 237 12.52 -8.65 -20.24
N ALA A 238 11.46 -8.35 -19.48
CA ALA A 238 10.75 -9.32 -18.64
C ALA A 238 9.97 -10.36 -19.46
N PHE A 239 9.41 -9.97 -20.61
CA PHE A 239 8.53 -10.81 -21.42
C PHE A 239 9.05 -10.95 -22.86
N PRO A 240 10.14 -11.69 -23.09
CA PRO A 240 10.79 -11.79 -24.41
C PRO A 240 9.94 -12.48 -25.48
N HIS A 241 8.82 -13.11 -25.10
CA HIS A 241 7.85 -13.70 -26.01
C HIS A 241 6.85 -12.67 -26.58
N LEU A 242 6.72 -11.51 -25.94
CA LEU A 242 5.94 -10.39 -26.49
C LEU A 242 6.80 -9.64 -27.50
N THR A 243 6.21 -9.29 -28.64
CA THR A 243 6.89 -8.43 -29.61
C THR A 243 7.02 -7.02 -29.04
N LYS A 244 8.09 -6.31 -29.42
CA LYS A 244 8.26 -4.89 -29.05
C LYS A 244 7.05 -4.04 -29.44
N ALA A 245 6.40 -4.36 -30.57
CA ALA A 245 5.19 -3.67 -31.02
C ALA A 245 4.00 -3.85 -30.06
N GLN A 246 3.80 -5.07 -29.52
CA GLN A 246 2.76 -5.34 -28.52
C GLN A 246 3.01 -4.57 -27.22
N VAL A 247 4.25 -4.54 -26.74
CA VAL A 247 4.60 -3.78 -25.52
C VAL A 247 4.40 -2.27 -25.74
N VAL A 248 4.86 -1.74 -26.88
CA VAL A 248 4.65 -0.32 -27.21
C VAL A 248 3.18 0.02 -27.31
N LEU A 249 2.36 -0.86 -27.89
CA LEU A 249 0.91 -0.68 -27.97
C LEU A 249 0.27 -0.62 -26.57
N PHE A 250 0.65 -1.51 -25.66
CA PHE A 250 0.17 -1.50 -24.27
C PHE A 250 0.60 -0.21 -23.53
N VAL A 251 1.85 0.21 -23.67
CA VAL A 251 2.40 1.38 -22.97
C VAL A 251 1.85 2.69 -23.53
N SER A 252 1.87 2.85 -24.85
CA SER A 252 1.59 4.13 -25.53
C SER A 252 0.18 4.24 -26.08
N GLY A 253 -0.55 3.13 -26.21
CA GLY A 253 -1.84 3.08 -26.90
C GLY A 253 -1.73 3.30 -28.41
N THR A 254 -2.88 3.43 -29.08
CA THR A 254 -2.95 3.95 -30.45
C THR A 254 -3.54 5.34 -30.44
N LYS A 255 -2.85 6.29 -31.08
CA LYS A 255 -3.45 7.57 -31.43
C LYS A 255 -4.40 7.35 -32.61
N SER A 256 -5.64 6.96 -32.34
CA SER A 256 -6.71 7.09 -33.34
C SER A 256 -7.25 8.52 -33.28
N GLN A 257 -7.53 9.09 -34.44
CA GLN A 257 -8.22 10.37 -34.58
C GLN A 257 -9.71 10.26 -34.21
N ASP A 258 -10.19 9.02 -34.10
CA ASP A 258 -11.57 8.68 -33.79
C ASP A 258 -11.69 8.32 -32.30
N PRO A 259 -12.47 9.08 -31.49
CA PRO A 259 -12.60 8.86 -30.04
C PRO A 259 -13.21 7.50 -29.67
N ILE A 260 -13.76 6.76 -30.65
CA ILE A 260 -14.39 5.45 -30.44
C ILE A 260 -13.40 4.29 -30.68
N HIS A 261 -12.35 4.49 -31.47
CA HIS A 261 -11.46 3.42 -31.95
C HIS A 261 -9.98 3.59 -31.52
N GLY A 262 -9.67 4.57 -30.67
CA GLY A 262 -8.35 4.71 -30.05
C GLY A 262 -8.16 3.73 -28.89
N HIS A 263 -7.05 3.00 -28.89
CA HIS A 263 -6.66 2.22 -27.72
C HIS A 263 -5.95 3.13 -26.73
N GLN A 264 -6.52 3.30 -25.54
CA GLN A 264 -5.86 4.02 -24.47
C GLN A 264 -4.63 3.23 -23.99
N GLY A 265 -3.52 3.94 -23.80
CA GLY A 265 -2.28 3.36 -23.28
C GLY A 265 -2.20 3.48 -21.76
N LEU A 266 -1.24 2.77 -21.19
CA LEU A 266 -0.92 2.78 -19.76
C LEU A 266 -0.74 4.19 -19.15
N PHE A 267 -0.36 5.18 -19.95
CA PHE A 267 -0.11 6.56 -19.54
C PHE A 267 -1.28 7.54 -19.80
N ASP A 268 -2.47 7.07 -20.16
CA ASP A 268 -3.62 7.96 -20.32
C ASP A 268 -4.17 8.40 -18.95
N VAL A 269 -3.87 9.65 -18.55
CA VAL A 269 -4.29 10.23 -17.27
C VAL A 269 -5.81 10.27 -17.06
N ASN A 270 -6.59 10.25 -18.14
CA ASN A 270 -8.04 10.31 -18.07
C ASN A 270 -8.68 8.92 -17.90
N MET A 271 -7.87 7.86 -17.93
CA MET A 271 -8.34 6.50 -17.74
C MET A 271 -8.82 6.30 -16.30
N ASP A 272 -10.07 5.86 -16.16
CA ASP A 272 -10.62 5.48 -14.87
C ASP A 272 -10.04 4.13 -14.40
N LEU A 273 -10.16 3.84 -13.10
CA LEU A 273 -9.60 2.62 -12.54
C LEU A 273 -10.19 1.33 -13.16
N PRO A 274 -11.52 1.23 -13.43
CA PRO A 274 -12.08 0.06 -14.11
C PRO A 274 -11.45 -0.21 -15.48
N THR A 275 -11.29 0.81 -16.32
CA THR A 275 -10.68 0.67 -17.65
C THR A 275 -9.19 0.35 -17.54
N PHE A 276 -8.50 0.96 -16.58
CA PHE A 276 -7.08 0.66 -16.30
C PHE A 276 -6.88 -0.80 -15.86
N LYS A 277 -7.75 -1.31 -14.98
CA LYS A 277 -7.77 -2.74 -14.63
C LYS A 277 -7.98 -3.61 -15.85
N GLN A 278 -8.92 -3.26 -16.74
CA GLN A 278 -9.15 -4.04 -17.96
C GLN A 278 -7.90 -4.07 -18.86
N LEU A 279 -7.27 -2.92 -19.09
CA LEU A 279 -6.02 -2.83 -19.86
C LEU A 279 -4.93 -3.74 -19.28
N LEU A 280 -4.78 -3.75 -17.95
CA LEU A 280 -3.82 -4.61 -17.27
C LEU A 280 -4.18 -6.10 -17.38
N ARG A 281 -5.46 -6.48 -17.24
CA ARG A 281 -5.91 -7.87 -17.44
C ARG A 281 -5.62 -8.36 -18.85
N ASP A 282 -5.94 -7.54 -19.86
CA ASP A 282 -5.71 -7.88 -21.26
C ASP A 282 -4.22 -8.07 -21.56
N PHE A 283 -3.36 -7.28 -20.92
CA PHE A 283 -1.91 -7.47 -20.98
C PHE A 283 -1.47 -8.76 -20.29
N LEU A 284 -1.94 -9.03 -19.06
CA LEU A 284 -1.61 -10.26 -18.34
C LEU A 284 -2.02 -11.51 -19.14
N VAL A 285 -3.21 -11.55 -19.74
CA VAL A 285 -3.66 -12.69 -20.56
C VAL A 285 -2.77 -12.91 -21.79
N GLN A 286 -2.14 -11.85 -22.33
CA GLN A 286 -1.18 -11.99 -23.43
C GLN A 286 0.16 -12.58 -22.98
N ILE A 287 0.49 -12.50 -21.69
CA ILE A 287 1.67 -13.14 -21.12
C ILE A 287 1.40 -14.64 -21.07
N LYS A 288 2.28 -15.43 -21.68
CA LYS A 288 2.11 -16.89 -21.85
C LYS A 288 1.83 -17.61 -20.52
N GLU A 289 2.40 -17.10 -19.43
CA GLU A 289 2.28 -17.65 -18.09
C GLU A 289 0.85 -17.58 -17.53
N PHE A 290 0.06 -16.60 -17.96
CA PHE A 290 -1.34 -16.41 -17.57
C PHE A 290 -2.34 -16.93 -18.63
N ALA A 291 -1.91 -17.05 -19.88
CA ALA A 291 -2.77 -17.49 -20.99
C ALA A 291 -3.34 -18.91 -20.81
N ALA A 292 -2.68 -19.76 -20.02
CA ALA A 292 -3.07 -21.16 -19.79
C ALA A 292 -3.71 -21.41 -18.42
N GLU A 293 -3.95 -20.37 -17.61
CA GLU A 293 -4.39 -20.50 -16.23
C GLU A 293 -5.86 -20.11 -16.01
N ASP A 294 -6.43 -20.57 -14.89
CA ASP A 294 -7.66 -20.02 -14.37
C ASP A 294 -7.38 -18.61 -13.82
N ASN A 295 -8.08 -17.63 -14.39
CA ASN A 295 -7.88 -16.20 -14.12
C ASN A 295 -9.08 -15.58 -13.39
N GLN A 296 -9.96 -16.41 -12.80
CA GLN A 296 -11.10 -15.95 -12.00
C GLN A 296 -10.71 -14.97 -10.89
N ASP A 297 -9.56 -15.17 -10.24
CA ASP A 297 -9.08 -14.28 -9.16
C ASP A 297 -8.86 -12.83 -9.63
N LEU A 298 -8.54 -12.61 -10.92
CA LEU A 298 -8.41 -11.26 -11.49
C LEU A 298 -9.76 -10.50 -11.59
N TYR A 299 -10.88 -11.22 -11.44
CA TYR A 299 -12.25 -10.71 -11.49
C TYR A 299 -12.96 -10.80 -10.13
N TYR A 300 -12.22 -11.12 -9.06
CA TYR A 300 -12.79 -11.34 -7.73
C TYR A 300 -13.56 -10.12 -7.22
N GLU A 301 -13.03 -8.91 -7.42
CA GLU A 301 -13.68 -7.67 -6.99
C GLU A 301 -14.98 -7.42 -7.76
N GLU A 302 -14.97 -7.52 -9.09
CA GLU A 302 -16.16 -7.30 -9.92
C GLU A 302 -17.27 -8.30 -9.55
N THR A 303 -16.86 -9.53 -9.23
CA THR A 303 -17.78 -10.58 -8.77
C THR A 303 -18.38 -10.24 -7.41
N GLN A 304 -17.58 -9.76 -6.45
CA GLN A 304 -18.05 -9.31 -5.14
C GLN A 304 -18.99 -8.11 -5.26
N GLN A 305 -18.62 -7.11 -6.06
CA GLN A 305 -19.44 -5.91 -6.28
C GLN A 305 -20.78 -6.25 -6.93
N THR A 306 -20.79 -7.15 -7.92
CA THR A 306 -22.01 -7.64 -8.55
C THR A 306 -22.90 -8.37 -7.55
N ARG A 307 -22.31 -9.22 -6.68
CA ARG A 307 -23.03 -9.93 -5.63
C ARG A 307 -23.63 -8.98 -4.59
N GLU A 308 -22.88 -7.98 -4.15
CA GLU A 308 -23.36 -6.96 -3.21
C GLU A 308 -24.51 -6.13 -3.81
N GLN A 309 -24.40 -5.75 -5.09
CA GLN A 309 -25.49 -5.06 -5.81
C GLN A 309 -26.73 -5.94 -5.94
N GLN A 310 -26.56 -7.23 -6.26
CA GLN A 310 -27.66 -8.19 -6.29
C GLN A 310 -28.33 -8.33 -4.93
N LEU A 311 -27.56 -8.53 -3.85
CA LEU A 311 -28.08 -8.61 -2.49
C LEU A 311 -28.81 -7.33 -2.08
N THR A 312 -28.26 -6.17 -2.41
CA THR A 312 -28.88 -4.86 -2.10
C THR A 312 -30.20 -4.68 -2.87
N SER A 313 -30.22 -5.02 -4.16
CA SER A 313 -31.43 -4.92 -4.98
C SER A 313 -32.51 -5.93 -4.55
N GLU A 314 -32.12 -7.14 -4.18
CA GLU A 314 -33.03 -8.15 -3.65
C GLU A 314 -33.59 -7.72 -2.30
N HIS A 315 -32.75 -7.18 -1.41
CA HIS A 315 -33.18 -6.62 -0.14
C HIS A 315 -34.16 -5.46 -0.33
N ALA A 316 -33.88 -4.52 -1.22
CA ALA A 316 -34.80 -3.44 -1.57
C ALA A 316 -36.13 -3.96 -2.14
N ARG A 317 -36.09 -4.99 -2.99
CA ARG A 317 -37.30 -5.65 -3.51
C ARG A 317 -38.10 -6.35 -2.41
N ARG A 318 -37.44 -6.99 -1.44
CA ARG A 318 -38.07 -7.63 -0.27
C ARG A 318 -38.68 -6.60 0.69
N GLN A 319 -38.04 -5.45 0.88
CA GLN A 319 -38.58 -4.30 1.63
C GLN A 319 -39.84 -3.72 0.99
N ALA A 320 -39.90 -3.68 -0.34
CA ALA A 320 -41.05 -3.13 -1.07
C ALA A 320 -42.32 -4.00 -1.00
N VAL A 321 -42.23 -5.24 -0.50
CA VAL A 321 -43.38 -6.15 -0.38
C VAL A 321 -43.69 -6.38 1.11
N PRO A 322 -44.81 -5.82 1.63
CA PRO A 322 -45.22 -6.02 3.02
C PRO A 322 -45.32 -7.51 3.37
N GLY A 323 -44.71 -7.91 4.50
CA GLY A 323 -44.75 -9.28 5.02
C GLY A 323 -43.69 -10.26 4.50
N ILE A 324 -42.77 -9.85 3.62
CA ILE A 324 -41.67 -10.69 3.13
C ILE A 324 -40.40 -10.63 4.00
N LEU A 325 -40.20 -9.53 4.75
CA LEU A 325 -39.09 -9.41 5.69
C LEU A 325 -39.47 -10.00 7.04
N ASN A 326 -38.51 -10.70 7.65
CA ASN A 326 -38.67 -11.15 9.01
C ASN A 326 -38.77 -9.90 9.92
N PRO A 327 -39.72 -9.83 10.87
CA PRO A 327 -39.85 -8.69 11.78
C PRO A 327 -38.58 -8.31 12.54
N TYR A 328 -37.65 -9.26 12.76
CA TYR A 328 -36.34 -8.98 13.38
C TYR A 328 -35.30 -8.36 12.42
N GLU A 329 -35.60 -8.26 11.12
CA GLU A 329 -34.75 -7.69 10.06
C GLU A 329 -35.17 -6.26 9.68
N VAL A 330 -36.27 -5.74 10.28
CA VAL A 330 -36.77 -4.39 10.04
C VAL A 330 -36.11 -3.42 11.03
N PRO A 331 -35.48 -2.31 10.58
CA PRO A 331 -34.97 -1.28 11.49
C PRO A 331 -36.10 -0.70 12.37
N ASP A 332 -35.83 -0.53 13.68
CA ASP A 332 -36.82 -0.10 14.70
C ASP A 332 -37.59 1.18 14.33
N ASP A 333 -37.04 2.06 13.49
CA ASP A 333 -37.67 3.33 13.07
C ASP A 333 -38.87 3.16 12.13
N MET A 334 -39.15 1.94 11.65
CA MET A 334 -40.30 1.61 10.78
C MET A 334 -41.37 0.76 11.47
N ALA A 335 -41.23 0.51 12.78
CA ALA A 335 -42.17 -0.32 13.54
C ALA A 335 -43.48 0.41 13.94
N ASP A 336 -43.51 1.75 13.82
CA ASP A 336 -44.60 2.62 14.30
C ASP A 336 -45.38 3.36 13.17
N LEU A 337 -45.32 2.89 11.93
CA LEU A 337 -46.22 3.29 10.82
C LEU A 337 -47.11 2.12 10.42
#